data_AF-A0A2E1A7X5-F1
#
_entry.id   AF-A0A2E1A7X5-F1
#
_cell.length_a   1.000
_cell.length_b   1.000
_cell.length_c   1.000
_cell.angle_alpha   90.00
_cell.angle_beta   90.00
_cell.angle_gamma   90.00
#
_symmetry.space_group_name_H-M   'P 1'
#
loop_
_entity.id
_entity.type
_entity.pdbx_description
1 polymer ?
#
loop_
_entity_poly.entity_id
_entity_poly.type
_entity_poly.pdbx_seq_one_letter_code
_entity_poly.pdbx_strand_id
1 'polypeptide(L)'
;MWRNIWRITGVLMIGVIITGIVLLLNFTAPNPTGRRYSSEVVDLNLDNGAKGLEGERILALDLRAPLNTIEKHCICGEASTVASQCNLCRVNVPTVNTYRLPDFFTETYIADAKNRYTWLSSHSQDVAQMTDYADAAIALDIPLWVYVRVDTTVDQTMQDLVRSTGGDIVHYFATPDWVDPVNIIAIIGILIGGVIVVFVLWREFRETHHMSQIYRDVPDDQPESPTNRSFPTAPKQDDKDDGKVIIEVTSQKMDDAEEFMDKVKSRVDRMNGNGHVDINVDVIDDDEE
;
A
#
# COMPACT_ATOMS: atom_id res chain seq x y z
N MET A 1 31.51 -11.59 -7.64
CA MET A 1 31.07 -10.18 -7.64
C MET A 1 29.97 -9.90 -8.67
N TRP A 2 30.20 -10.12 -9.98
CA TRP A 2 29.21 -9.84 -11.03
C TRP A 2 27.83 -10.51 -10.87
N ARG A 3 27.79 -11.77 -10.42
CA ARG A 3 26.52 -12.48 -10.15
C ARG A 3 25.63 -11.77 -9.13
N ASN A 4 26.24 -11.20 -8.08
CA ASN A 4 25.48 -10.51 -7.03
C ASN A 4 24.89 -9.20 -7.55
N ILE A 5 25.58 -8.50 -8.46
CA ILE A 5 25.09 -7.27 -9.07
C ILE A 5 23.78 -7.54 -9.82
N TRP A 6 23.73 -8.56 -10.68
CA TRP A 6 22.52 -8.89 -11.44
C TRP A 6 21.33 -9.29 -10.57
N ARG A 7 21.58 -10.01 -9.47
CA ARG A 7 20.53 -10.37 -8.50
C ARG A 7 19.98 -9.15 -7.78
N ILE A 8 20.85 -8.25 -7.33
CA ILE A 8 20.44 -6.98 -6.71
C ILE A 8 19.62 -6.15 -7.71
N THR A 9 20.10 -6.02 -8.96
CA THR A 9 19.34 -5.34 -10.02
C THR A 9 17.97 -5.97 -10.25
N GLY A 10 17.89 -7.31 -10.31
CA GLY A 10 16.62 -8.02 -10.45
C GLY A 10 15.64 -7.72 -9.31
N VAL A 11 16.10 -7.75 -8.06
CA VAL A 11 15.27 -7.43 -6.88
C VAL A 11 14.79 -5.97 -6.93
N LEU A 12 15.66 -5.02 -7.26
CA LEU A 12 15.27 -3.61 -7.39
C LEU A 12 14.20 -3.42 -8.48
N MET A 13 14.34 -4.11 -9.62
CA MET A 13 13.36 -4.01 -10.71
C MET A 13 12.02 -4.66 -10.35
N ILE A 14 12.01 -5.75 -9.58
CA ILE A 14 10.77 -6.30 -9.01
C ILE A 14 10.08 -5.25 -8.13
N GLY A 15 10.84 -4.53 -7.29
CA GLY A 15 10.32 -3.41 -6.50
C GLY A 15 9.69 -2.32 -7.36
N VAL A 16 10.34 -1.93 -8.46
CA VAL A 16 9.79 -0.95 -9.43
C VAL A 16 8.49 -1.45 -10.06
N ILE A 17 8.43 -2.73 -10.44
CA ILE A 17 7.20 -3.34 -11.00
C ILE A 17 6.07 -3.32 -9.98
N ILE A 18 6.33 -3.72 -8.72
CA ILE A 18 5.31 -3.72 -7.66
C ILE A 18 4.78 -2.30 -7.42
N THR A 19 5.68 -1.32 -7.29
CA THR A 19 5.29 0.09 -7.15
C THR A 19 4.50 0.57 -8.36
N GLY A 20 4.91 0.20 -9.58
CA GLY A 20 4.17 0.50 -10.80
C GLY A 20 2.76 -0.08 -10.77
N ILE A 21 2.59 -1.34 -10.37
CA ILE A 21 1.27 -1.97 -10.24
C ILE A 21 0.43 -1.20 -9.21
N VAL A 22 0.98 -0.86 -8.04
CA VAL A 22 0.29 -0.05 -7.03
C VAL A 22 -0.09 1.33 -7.56
N LEU A 23 0.77 1.98 -8.36
CA LEU A 23 0.48 3.23 -9.05
C LEU A 23 -0.47 3.08 -10.25
N LEU A 24 -0.76 1.86 -10.71
CA LEU A 24 -1.88 1.61 -11.63
C LEU A 24 -3.20 1.42 -10.89
N LEU A 25 -3.14 0.99 -9.63
CA LEU A 25 -4.32 0.93 -8.78
C LEU A 25 -4.78 2.36 -8.45
N ASN A 26 -6.01 2.69 -8.83
CA ASN A 26 -6.62 4.00 -8.55
C ASN A 26 -7.05 4.15 -7.08
N PHE A 27 -6.35 3.54 -6.10
CA PHE A 27 -6.76 3.50 -4.68
C PHE A 27 -5.68 4.03 -3.71
N THR A 28 -4.83 4.94 -4.19
CA THR A 28 -3.64 5.41 -3.47
C THR A 28 -3.69 6.89 -3.10
N ALA A 29 -4.85 7.54 -3.23
CA ALA A 29 -4.95 8.97 -2.96
C ALA A 29 -5.30 9.24 -1.49
N PRO A 30 -4.64 10.23 -0.85
CA PRO A 30 -4.91 10.61 0.55
C PRO A 30 -6.15 11.52 0.63
N ASN A 31 -7.32 11.02 0.20
CA ASN A 31 -8.60 11.71 0.33
C ASN A 31 -9.71 10.72 0.70
N PRO A 32 -10.89 11.16 1.16
CA PRO A 32 -11.98 10.29 1.60
C PRO A 32 -12.43 9.22 0.60
N THR A 33 -12.34 9.46 -0.72
CA THR A 33 -12.67 8.44 -1.73
C THR A 33 -11.63 7.32 -1.78
N GLY A 34 -10.40 7.60 -1.33
CA GLY A 34 -9.21 6.78 -1.54
C GLY A 34 -8.72 6.75 -2.99
N ARG A 35 -9.40 7.44 -3.91
CA ARG A 35 -9.16 7.36 -5.36
C ARG A 35 -8.48 8.61 -5.91
N ARG A 36 -7.65 8.44 -6.94
CA ARG A 36 -7.05 9.57 -7.67
C ARG A 36 -8.06 10.21 -8.62
N TYR A 37 -8.88 9.39 -9.26
CA TYR A 37 -9.91 9.83 -10.19
C TYR A 37 -11.25 9.16 -9.93
N SER A 38 -12.31 9.84 -10.39
CA SER A 38 -13.69 9.37 -10.36
C SER A 38 -13.86 7.96 -10.97
N SER A 39 -14.89 7.24 -10.51
CA SER A 39 -15.29 5.97 -11.12
C SER A 39 -15.82 6.09 -12.54
N GLU A 40 -16.31 7.28 -12.90
CA GLU A 40 -16.93 7.58 -14.17
C GLU A 40 -16.29 8.83 -14.79
N VAL A 41 -16.25 8.88 -16.12
CA VAL A 41 -15.82 10.06 -16.88
C VAL A 41 -17.01 11.01 -17.00
N VAL A 42 -16.79 12.31 -16.73
CA VAL A 42 -17.87 13.32 -16.80
C VAL A 42 -18.23 13.69 -18.23
N ASP A 43 -19.52 13.94 -18.49
CA ASP A 43 -19.99 14.40 -19.80
C ASP A 43 -19.83 15.93 -19.94
N LEU A 44 -18.95 16.32 -20.86
CA LEU A 44 -18.65 17.72 -21.15
C LEU A 44 -19.78 18.44 -21.92
N ASN A 45 -20.74 17.71 -22.50
CA ASN A 45 -21.82 18.28 -23.31
C ASN A 45 -23.06 18.70 -22.50
N LEU A 46 -23.10 18.34 -21.22
CA LEU A 46 -24.18 18.72 -20.31
C LEU A 46 -24.21 20.24 -20.04
N ASP A 47 -25.39 20.78 -19.74
CA ASP A 47 -25.50 22.15 -19.22
C ASP A 47 -24.88 22.27 -17.81
N ASN A 48 -24.65 23.50 -17.34
CA ASN A 48 -23.95 23.73 -16.07
C ASN A 48 -24.67 23.17 -14.83
N GLY A 49 -26.00 23.06 -14.88
CA GLY A 49 -26.78 22.46 -13.79
C GLY A 49 -26.66 20.94 -13.81
N ALA A 50 -26.84 20.33 -14.98
CA ALA A 50 -26.68 18.90 -15.20
C ALA A 50 -25.24 18.43 -14.89
N LYS A 51 -24.22 19.22 -15.22
CA LYS A 51 -22.81 18.94 -14.84
C LYS A 51 -22.61 18.89 -13.33
N GLY A 52 -23.21 19.83 -12.59
CA GLY A 52 -23.16 19.85 -11.13
C GLY A 52 -23.76 18.57 -10.54
N LEU A 53 -24.99 18.25 -10.95
CA LEU A 53 -25.70 17.05 -10.52
C LEU A 53 -24.97 15.75 -10.88
N GLU A 54 -24.34 15.70 -12.05
CA GLU A 54 -23.51 14.56 -12.46
C GLU A 54 -22.30 14.38 -11.54
N GLY A 55 -21.57 15.47 -11.27
CA GLY A 55 -20.41 15.44 -10.37
C GLY A 55 -20.78 15.02 -8.95
N GLU A 56 -21.86 15.58 -8.42
CA GLU A 56 -22.46 15.20 -7.14
C GLU A 56 -22.82 13.70 -7.12
N ARG A 57 -23.51 13.18 -8.15
CA ARG A 57 -23.88 11.76 -8.22
C ARG A 57 -22.67 10.84 -8.22
N ILE A 58 -21.68 11.14 -9.05
CA ILE A 58 -20.46 10.33 -9.17
C ILE A 58 -19.71 10.33 -7.83
N LEU A 59 -19.55 11.51 -7.22
CA LEU A 59 -18.85 11.63 -5.94
C LEU A 59 -19.60 10.93 -4.80
N ALA A 60 -20.94 10.98 -4.80
CA ALA A 60 -21.76 10.27 -3.80
C ALA A 60 -21.52 8.75 -3.85
N LEU A 61 -21.45 8.20 -5.06
CA LEU A 61 -21.16 6.77 -5.27
C LEU A 61 -19.75 6.42 -4.77
N ASP A 62 -18.75 7.25 -5.09
CA ASP A 62 -17.35 7.00 -4.72
C ASP A 62 -17.08 7.19 -3.21
N LEU A 63 -17.66 8.20 -2.59
CA LEU A 63 -17.59 8.44 -1.14
C LEU A 63 -18.41 7.43 -0.34
N ARG A 64 -19.37 6.74 -0.97
CA ARG A 64 -20.42 5.97 -0.29
C ARG A 64 -21.18 6.83 0.73
N ALA A 65 -21.32 8.12 0.43
CA ALA A 65 -22.01 9.10 1.27
C ALA A 65 -23.26 9.59 0.54
N PRO A 66 -24.41 9.69 1.22
CA PRO A 66 -25.61 10.24 0.60
C PRO A 66 -25.42 11.73 0.31
N LEU A 67 -26.04 12.21 -0.77
CA LEU A 67 -26.15 13.64 -1.04
C LEU A 67 -26.93 14.33 0.07
N ASN A 68 -26.54 15.55 0.39
CA ASN A 68 -27.17 16.39 1.40
C ASN A 68 -28.51 17.00 0.92
N THR A 69 -29.39 16.19 0.35
CA THR A 69 -30.66 16.60 -0.25
C THR A 69 -31.89 16.17 0.54
N ILE A 70 -31.79 15.05 1.29
CA ILE A 70 -32.89 14.47 2.08
C ILE A 70 -32.91 15.09 3.48
N GLU A 71 -31.86 14.86 4.27
CA GLU A 71 -31.65 15.49 5.57
C GLU A 71 -30.68 16.65 5.41
N LYS A 72 -31.22 17.79 4.99
CA LYS A 72 -30.41 18.98 4.66
C LYS A 72 -29.69 19.52 5.90
N HIS A 73 -28.44 19.10 6.06
CA HIS A 73 -27.49 19.52 7.09
C HIS A 73 -26.80 20.80 6.64
N CYS A 74 -27.04 21.91 7.34
CA CYS A 74 -26.56 23.22 6.92
C CYS A 74 -25.55 23.82 7.89
N ILE A 75 -24.82 24.77 7.34
CA ILE A 75 -24.02 25.76 8.05
C ILE A 75 -24.91 27.00 8.15
N CYS A 76 -25.19 27.49 9.34
CA CYS A 76 -26.12 28.61 9.54
C CYS A 76 -25.41 29.87 10.01
N GLY A 77 -26.00 31.02 9.67
CA GLY A 77 -25.63 32.31 10.26
C GLY A 77 -26.40 32.64 11.54
N GLU A 78 -25.99 33.71 12.23
CA GLU A 78 -26.67 34.24 13.41
C GLU A 78 -28.11 34.69 13.14
N ALA A 79 -28.38 35.18 11.92
CA ALA A 79 -29.70 35.68 11.52
C ALA A 79 -30.65 34.61 10.97
N SER A 80 -30.23 33.34 10.97
CA SER A 80 -30.99 32.27 10.30
C SER A 80 -32.13 31.76 11.18
N THR A 81 -33.34 32.27 10.95
CA THR A 81 -34.52 31.43 11.19
C THR A 81 -34.41 30.27 10.21
N VAL A 82 -34.33 29.03 10.73
CA VAL A 82 -34.13 27.81 9.96
C VAL A 82 -34.98 27.88 8.68
N ALA A 83 -34.33 28.18 7.56
CA ALA A 83 -35.02 28.40 6.30
C ALA A 83 -35.74 27.11 5.90
N SER A 84 -36.82 27.18 5.12
CA SER A 84 -37.57 25.99 4.67
C SER A 84 -36.73 24.96 3.90
N GLN A 85 -35.51 25.31 3.51
CA GLN A 85 -34.56 24.46 2.81
C GLN A 85 -33.45 23.90 3.73
N CYS A 86 -33.47 24.20 5.02
CA CYS A 86 -32.54 23.65 5.99
C CYS A 86 -33.32 22.82 7.02
N ASN A 87 -32.98 21.54 7.16
CA ASN A 87 -33.66 20.69 8.15
C ASN A 87 -32.94 20.73 9.48
N LEU A 88 -31.61 20.74 9.46
CA LEU A 88 -30.78 20.69 10.65
C LEU A 88 -29.59 21.64 10.52
N CYS A 89 -29.45 22.53 11.50
CA CYS A 89 -28.26 23.35 11.65
C CYS A 89 -27.16 22.57 12.37
N ARG A 90 -26.06 22.24 11.68
CA ARG A 90 -24.93 21.49 12.29
C ARG A 90 -23.95 22.40 13.01
N VAL A 91 -23.74 23.60 12.48
CA VAL A 91 -22.81 24.59 13.03
C VAL A 91 -23.32 26.01 12.73
N ASN A 92 -23.11 26.91 13.69
CA ASN A 92 -23.39 28.33 13.54
C ASN A 92 -22.09 29.08 13.29
N VAL A 93 -22.00 29.74 12.14
CA VAL A 93 -20.85 30.49 11.68
C VAL A 93 -21.28 31.93 11.43
N PRO A 94 -20.83 32.92 12.23
CA PRO A 94 -21.31 34.29 12.14
C PRO A 94 -21.06 34.99 10.80
N THR A 95 -20.06 34.54 10.04
CA THR A 95 -19.74 35.08 8.70
C THR A 95 -20.78 34.69 7.65
N VAL A 96 -21.60 33.66 7.91
CA VAL A 96 -22.66 33.20 7.01
C VAL A 96 -23.88 34.10 7.13
N ASN A 97 -24.33 34.69 6.02
CA ASN A 97 -25.49 35.60 6.03
C ASN A 97 -26.83 34.89 6.33
N THR A 98 -27.07 33.72 5.74
CA THR A 98 -28.32 32.96 5.91
C THR A 98 -28.02 31.51 6.28
N TYR A 99 -27.76 30.67 5.29
CA TYR A 99 -27.28 29.31 5.47
C TYR A 99 -26.53 28.87 4.20
N ARG A 100 -25.68 27.88 4.35
CA ARG A 100 -25.05 27.18 3.24
C ARG A 100 -25.30 25.68 3.35
N LEU A 101 -25.43 25.03 2.21
CA LEU A 101 -25.71 23.60 2.09
C LEU A 101 -24.57 22.96 1.27
N PRO A 102 -23.57 22.36 1.93
CA PRO A 102 -22.54 21.57 1.24
C PRO A 102 -23.18 20.37 0.55
N ASP A 103 -22.61 19.90 -0.56
CA ASP A 103 -23.10 18.71 -1.26
C ASP A 103 -23.04 17.46 -0.37
N PHE A 104 -22.00 17.38 0.47
CA PHE A 104 -21.79 16.32 1.44
C PHE A 104 -21.43 16.89 2.82
N PHE A 105 -22.14 16.41 3.84
CA PHE A 105 -21.87 16.75 5.22
C PHE A 105 -21.85 15.47 6.05
N THR A 106 -20.67 15.04 6.48
CA THR A 106 -20.49 13.84 7.32
C THR A 106 -20.04 14.21 8.73
N GLU A 107 -19.87 13.22 9.59
CA GLU A 107 -19.29 13.43 10.93
C GLU A 107 -17.80 13.71 10.89
N THR A 108 -17.12 13.32 9.80
CA THR A 108 -15.66 13.34 9.70
C THR A 108 -15.12 14.33 8.69
N TYR A 109 -15.96 14.90 7.83
CA TYR A 109 -15.56 15.88 6.82
C TYR A 109 -16.76 16.59 6.19
N ILE A 110 -16.49 17.76 5.62
CA ILE A 110 -17.37 18.46 4.66
C ILE A 110 -16.79 18.22 3.27
N ALA A 111 -17.64 17.96 2.27
CA ALA A 111 -17.18 17.89 0.89
C ALA A 111 -18.13 18.56 -0.10
N ASP A 112 -17.56 19.01 -1.21
CA ASP A 112 -18.27 19.70 -2.30
C ASP A 112 -17.70 19.28 -3.67
N ALA A 113 -18.57 19.17 -4.67
CA ALA A 113 -18.27 18.74 -6.04
C ALA A 113 -18.42 19.89 -7.05
N LYS A 114 -17.32 20.24 -7.72
CA LYS A 114 -17.28 21.27 -8.77
C LYS A 114 -16.86 20.67 -10.12
N ASN A 115 -17.84 20.17 -10.88
CA ASN A 115 -17.63 19.69 -12.26
C ASN A 115 -17.72 20.86 -13.29
N ARG A 116 -16.74 21.77 -13.29
CA ARG A 116 -16.73 22.96 -14.17
C ARG A 116 -15.31 23.27 -14.67
N TYR A 117 -15.19 23.84 -15.87
CA TYR A 117 -13.88 24.16 -16.48
C TYR A 117 -13.13 25.26 -15.72
N THR A 118 -13.83 26.35 -15.43
CA THR A 118 -13.30 27.43 -14.62
C THR A 118 -14.04 27.48 -13.30
N TRP A 119 -13.27 27.52 -12.23
CA TRP A 119 -13.78 27.82 -10.91
C TRP A 119 -13.04 29.07 -10.40
N LEU A 120 -13.78 30.01 -9.81
CA LEU A 120 -13.26 31.15 -9.05
C LEU A 120 -12.53 32.29 -9.78
N SER A 121 -12.18 32.19 -11.06
CA SER A 121 -11.51 33.31 -11.75
C SER A 121 -12.39 34.55 -12.00
N SER A 122 -13.69 34.53 -11.65
CA SER A 122 -14.58 35.69 -11.83
C SER A 122 -15.82 35.77 -10.91
N HIS A 123 -16.05 34.82 -10.00
CA HIS A 123 -17.32 34.73 -9.23
C HIS A 123 -17.09 34.88 -7.73
N SER A 124 -17.35 36.08 -7.19
CA SER A 124 -17.25 36.38 -5.75
C SER A 124 -18.14 35.51 -4.86
N GLN A 125 -19.22 34.96 -5.41
CA GLN A 125 -20.14 34.08 -4.69
C GLN A 125 -19.54 32.71 -4.35
N ASP A 126 -18.75 32.13 -5.27
CA ASP A 126 -18.09 30.84 -5.05
C ASP A 126 -16.99 30.98 -3.98
N VAL A 127 -16.25 32.11 -4.01
CA VAL A 127 -15.24 32.42 -2.98
C VAL A 127 -15.90 32.50 -1.61
N ALA A 128 -16.95 33.31 -1.48
CA ALA A 128 -17.67 33.47 -0.23
C ALA A 128 -18.23 32.15 0.28
N GLN A 129 -18.80 31.32 -0.60
CA GLN A 129 -19.29 29.99 -0.22
C GLN A 129 -18.18 29.09 0.32
N MET A 130 -17.01 29.06 -0.30
CA MET A 130 -15.89 28.25 0.19
C MET A 130 -15.29 28.78 1.49
N THR A 131 -15.25 30.10 1.67
CA THR A 131 -14.89 30.70 2.97
C THR A 131 -15.85 30.25 4.06
N ASP A 132 -17.16 30.32 3.79
CA ASP A 132 -18.19 29.85 4.74
C ASP A 132 -18.02 28.36 5.09
N TYR A 133 -17.63 27.53 4.12
CA TYR A 133 -17.37 26.10 4.35
C TYR A 133 -16.08 25.86 5.13
N ALA A 134 -15.02 26.63 4.86
CA ALA A 134 -13.77 26.52 5.57
C ALA A 134 -13.93 26.95 7.03
N ASP A 135 -14.64 28.05 7.29
CA ASP A 135 -14.95 28.51 8.64
C ASP A 135 -15.75 27.45 9.42
N ALA A 136 -16.75 26.84 8.77
CA ALA A 136 -17.53 25.74 9.35
C ALA A 136 -16.68 24.49 9.65
N ALA A 137 -15.81 24.11 8.73
CA ALA A 137 -14.90 22.97 8.86
C ALA A 137 -13.94 23.17 10.05
N ILE A 138 -13.35 24.37 10.16
CA ILE A 138 -12.49 24.76 11.29
C ILE A 138 -13.26 24.74 12.61
N ALA A 139 -14.47 25.30 12.64
CA ALA A 139 -15.29 25.34 13.85
C ALA A 139 -15.70 23.94 14.35
N LEU A 140 -15.77 22.96 13.44
CA LEU A 140 -16.11 21.57 13.73
C LEU A 140 -14.89 20.66 13.91
N ASP A 141 -13.68 21.17 13.70
CA ASP A 141 -12.43 20.39 13.69
C ASP A 141 -12.47 19.19 12.72
N ILE A 142 -13.01 19.42 11.51
CA ILE A 142 -13.07 18.43 10.43
C ILE A 142 -12.53 19.00 9.11
N PRO A 143 -11.91 18.18 8.25
CA PRO A 143 -11.39 18.65 6.97
C PRO A 143 -12.49 19.01 5.95
N LEU A 144 -12.21 20.02 5.13
CA LEU A 144 -12.98 20.38 3.94
C LEU A 144 -12.32 19.79 2.68
N TRP A 145 -13.06 18.98 1.92
CA TRP A 145 -12.59 18.42 0.65
C TRP A 145 -13.38 18.99 -0.52
N VAL A 146 -12.67 19.56 -1.50
CA VAL A 146 -13.31 20.04 -2.73
C VAL A 146 -12.85 19.22 -3.91
N TYR A 147 -13.78 18.55 -4.57
CA TYR A 147 -13.50 17.71 -5.73
C TYR A 147 -13.79 18.51 -6.98
N VAL A 148 -12.77 18.72 -7.81
CA VAL A 148 -12.86 19.50 -9.04
C VAL A 148 -12.57 18.63 -10.26
N ARG A 149 -12.82 19.15 -11.45
CA ARG A 149 -12.45 18.47 -12.69
C ARG A 149 -10.93 18.52 -12.88
N VAL A 150 -10.37 17.51 -13.55
CA VAL A 150 -8.91 17.37 -13.72
C VAL A 150 -8.24 18.54 -14.46
N ASP A 151 -8.99 19.24 -15.30
CA ASP A 151 -8.58 20.42 -16.07
C ASP A 151 -9.09 21.75 -15.44
N THR A 152 -9.67 21.72 -14.24
CA THR A 152 -10.09 22.94 -13.54
C THR A 152 -8.88 23.70 -13.02
N THR A 153 -8.75 24.96 -13.43
CA THR A 153 -7.79 25.89 -12.82
C THR A 153 -8.34 26.40 -11.49
N VAL A 154 -7.54 26.32 -10.44
CA VAL A 154 -7.89 26.74 -9.08
C VAL A 154 -6.91 27.80 -8.59
N ASP A 155 -7.42 28.86 -7.96
CA ASP A 155 -6.59 29.91 -7.37
C ASP A 155 -5.81 29.40 -6.15
N GLN A 156 -4.55 29.82 -6.00
CA GLN A 156 -3.69 29.38 -4.90
C GLN A 156 -4.26 29.76 -3.52
N THR A 157 -4.87 30.95 -3.41
CA THR A 157 -5.47 31.42 -2.15
C THR A 157 -6.58 30.48 -1.69
N MET A 158 -7.37 29.96 -2.63
CA MET A 158 -8.42 29.00 -2.31
C MET A 158 -7.83 27.66 -1.88
N GLN A 159 -6.80 27.20 -2.57
CA GLN A 159 -6.12 25.96 -2.19
C GLN A 159 -5.54 26.06 -0.77
N ASP A 160 -4.91 27.17 -0.44
CA ASP A 160 -4.35 27.40 0.91
C ASP A 160 -5.45 27.48 1.97
N LEU A 161 -6.58 28.12 1.66
CA LEU A 161 -7.75 28.17 2.53
C LEU A 161 -8.31 26.78 2.82
N VAL A 162 -8.56 25.97 1.79
CA VAL A 162 -9.07 24.60 1.97
C VAL A 162 -8.07 23.75 2.76
N ARG A 163 -6.77 23.86 2.47
CA ARG A 163 -5.71 23.14 3.21
C ARG A 163 -5.59 23.53 4.66
N SER A 164 -5.93 24.78 5.01
CA SER A 164 -5.93 25.23 6.40
C SER A 164 -6.91 24.47 7.29
N THR A 165 -7.91 23.81 6.70
CA THR A 165 -8.88 22.94 7.39
C THR A 165 -8.37 21.51 7.63
N GLY A 166 -7.21 21.14 7.06
CA GLY A 166 -6.70 19.76 7.02
C GLY A 166 -7.19 18.92 5.85
N GLY A 167 -8.05 19.46 4.97
CA GLY A 167 -8.42 18.84 3.70
C GLY A 167 -7.57 19.31 2.52
N ASP A 168 -8.05 19.10 1.29
CA ASP A 168 -7.41 19.62 0.07
C ASP A 168 -8.42 19.75 -1.08
N ILE A 169 -7.97 20.36 -2.16
CA ILE A 169 -8.67 20.41 -3.44
C ILE A 169 -8.14 19.26 -4.31
N VAL A 170 -9.04 18.37 -4.73
CA VAL A 170 -8.73 17.14 -5.44
C VAL A 170 -9.19 17.26 -6.90
N HIS A 171 -8.24 17.25 -7.84
CA HIS A 171 -8.49 17.13 -9.27
C HIS A 171 -8.97 15.71 -9.61
N TYR A 172 -10.27 15.50 -9.51
CA TYR A 172 -10.88 14.19 -9.37
C TYR A 172 -11.69 13.75 -10.60
N PHE A 173 -12.54 14.63 -11.12
CA PHE A 173 -13.44 14.26 -12.21
C PHE A 173 -12.68 14.19 -13.53
N ALA A 174 -12.47 12.95 -14.02
CA ALA A 174 -11.75 12.71 -15.27
C ALA A 174 -12.60 13.13 -16.48
N THR A 175 -11.97 13.80 -17.44
CA THR A 175 -12.58 14.16 -18.72
C THR A 175 -12.27 13.11 -19.79
N PRO A 176 -13.05 13.02 -20.89
CA PRO A 176 -12.84 12.02 -21.94
C PRO A 176 -11.43 12.01 -22.54
N ASP A 177 -10.80 13.19 -22.62
CA ASP A 177 -9.47 13.36 -23.20
C ASP A 177 -8.34 13.36 -22.15
N TRP A 178 -8.66 13.12 -20.87
CA TRP A 178 -7.65 13.13 -19.81
C TRP A 178 -6.77 11.88 -19.86
N VAL A 179 -5.47 12.10 -19.95
CA VAL A 179 -4.46 11.04 -19.86
C VAL A 179 -3.75 11.17 -18.52
N ASP A 180 -3.94 10.17 -17.66
CA ASP A 180 -3.29 10.13 -16.34
C ASP A 180 -1.75 10.04 -16.51
N PRO A 181 -0.99 11.08 -16.08
CA PRO A 181 0.46 11.06 -16.19
C PRO A 181 1.10 9.96 -15.31
N VAL A 182 0.46 9.60 -14.19
CA VAL A 182 0.93 8.54 -13.31
C VAL A 182 0.78 7.18 -13.97
N ASN A 183 -0.31 6.96 -14.72
CA ASN A 183 -0.51 5.74 -15.51
C ASN A 183 0.60 5.56 -16.56
N ILE A 184 0.97 6.63 -17.29
CA ILE A 184 2.08 6.59 -18.26
C ILE A 184 3.38 6.16 -17.58
N ILE A 185 3.74 6.81 -16.47
CA ILE A 185 4.98 6.53 -15.74
C ILE A 185 4.97 5.09 -15.20
N ALA A 186 3.83 4.64 -14.65
CA ALA A 186 3.69 3.31 -14.10
C ALA A 186 3.82 2.22 -15.20
N ILE A 187 3.19 2.40 -16.36
CA ILE A 187 3.32 1.48 -17.50
C ILE A 187 4.77 1.40 -17.96
N ILE A 188 5.44 2.54 -18.15
CA ILE A 188 6.85 2.58 -18.57
C ILE A 188 7.73 1.84 -17.55
N GLY A 189 7.52 2.11 -16.25
CA GLY A 189 8.25 1.45 -15.17
C GLY A 189 8.07 -0.08 -15.18
N ILE A 190 6.84 -0.56 -15.36
CA ILE A 190 6.53 -1.99 -15.44
C ILE A 190 7.18 -2.62 -16.69
N LEU A 191 7.10 -1.96 -17.85
CA LEU A 191 7.68 -2.49 -19.09
C LEU A 191 9.21 -2.60 -19.01
N ILE A 192 9.88 -1.53 -18.60
CA ILE A 192 11.35 -1.52 -18.45
C ILE A 192 11.77 -2.52 -17.38
N GLY A 193 11.13 -2.49 -16.20
CA GLY A 193 11.41 -3.43 -15.12
C GLY A 193 11.21 -4.88 -15.56
N GLY A 194 10.11 -5.17 -16.26
CA GLY A 194 9.78 -6.50 -16.77
C GLY A 194 10.82 -7.02 -17.75
N VAL A 195 11.25 -6.20 -18.71
CA VAL A 195 12.31 -6.57 -19.67
C VAL A 195 13.62 -6.90 -18.94
N ILE A 196 14.01 -6.09 -17.94
CA ILE A 196 15.23 -6.31 -17.18
C ILE A 196 15.13 -7.59 -16.34
N VAL A 197 14.00 -7.84 -15.68
CA VAL A 197 13.78 -9.07 -14.90
C VAL A 197 13.86 -10.30 -15.80
N VAL A 198 13.18 -10.28 -16.96
CA VAL A 198 13.25 -11.38 -17.94
C VAL A 198 14.69 -11.61 -18.41
N PHE A 199 15.44 -10.54 -18.68
CA PHE A 199 16.85 -10.64 -19.07
C PHE A 199 17.73 -11.25 -17.97
N VAL A 200 17.54 -10.83 -16.71
CA VAL A 200 18.26 -11.40 -15.55
C VAL A 200 17.95 -12.89 -15.39
N LEU A 201 16.67 -13.27 -15.46
CA LEU A 201 16.25 -14.68 -15.36
C LEU A 201 16.79 -15.52 -16.51
N TRP A 202 16.73 -15.00 -17.74
CA TRP A 202 17.26 -15.68 -18.92
C TRP A 202 18.76 -15.93 -18.82
N ARG A 203 19.51 -14.96 -18.29
CA ARG A 203 20.95 -15.10 -18.04
C ARG A 203 21.25 -16.19 -17.00
N GLU A 204 20.59 -16.16 -15.84
CA GLU A 204 20.80 -17.18 -14.79
C GLU A 204 20.41 -18.58 -15.28
N PHE A 205 19.35 -18.68 -16.10
CA PHE A 205 18.94 -19.94 -16.73
C PHE A 205 20.01 -20.48 -17.69
N ARG A 206 20.58 -19.61 -18.55
CA ARG A 206 21.65 -19.99 -19.49
C ARG A 206 22.92 -20.45 -18.76
N GLU A 207 23.32 -19.75 -17.70
CA GLU A 207 24.49 -20.13 -16.88
C GLU A 207 24.27 -21.51 -16.23
N THR A 208 23.05 -21.79 -15.75
CA THR A 208 22.70 -23.09 -15.15
C THR A 208 22.73 -24.23 -16.18
N HIS A 209 22.21 -24.00 -17.39
CA HIS A 209 22.23 -24.99 -18.46
C HIS A 209 23.63 -25.29 -19.00
N HIS A 210 24.55 -24.32 -19.01
CA HIS A 210 25.93 -24.56 -19.44
C HIS A 210 26.69 -25.46 -18.45
N MET A 211 26.43 -25.34 -17.14
CA MET A 211 27.03 -26.20 -16.13
C MET A 211 26.53 -27.66 -16.20
N SER A 212 25.25 -27.87 -16.53
CA SER A 212 24.70 -29.23 -16.64
C SER A 212 25.23 -30.01 -17.84
N GLN A 213 25.69 -29.32 -18.90
CA GLN A 213 26.38 -29.97 -20.03
C GLN A 213 27.79 -30.44 -19.65
N ILE A 214 28.56 -29.64 -18.91
CA ILE A 214 29.93 -30.01 -18.49
C ILE A 214 29.92 -31.27 -17.60
N TYR A 215 28.90 -31.43 -16.73
CA TYR A 215 28.80 -32.61 -15.87
C TYR A 215 28.45 -33.90 -16.65
N ARG A 216 27.87 -33.78 -17.85
CA ARG A 216 27.52 -34.94 -18.71
C ARG A 216 28.69 -35.46 -19.54
N ASP A 217 29.71 -34.64 -19.75
CA ASP A 217 30.88 -34.98 -20.57
C ASP A 217 32.08 -35.44 -19.72
N VAL A 218 31.90 -35.73 -18.43
CA VAL A 218 32.92 -36.39 -17.61
C VAL A 218 33.01 -37.86 -18.09
N PRO A 219 34.15 -38.29 -18.65
CA PRO A 219 34.33 -39.67 -19.09
C PRO A 219 34.07 -40.62 -17.92
N ASP A 220 33.37 -41.72 -18.19
CA ASP A 220 33.04 -42.79 -17.24
C ASP A 220 34.28 -43.63 -16.88
N ASP A 221 35.46 -43.00 -16.83
CA ASP A 221 36.67 -43.55 -16.25
C ASP A 221 36.47 -43.53 -14.72
N GLN A 222 35.59 -44.42 -14.25
CA GLN A 222 35.51 -44.75 -12.84
C GLN A 222 36.92 -45.14 -12.40
N PRO A 223 37.55 -44.45 -11.42
CA PRO A 223 38.67 -45.04 -10.73
C PRO A 223 38.17 -46.37 -10.18
N GLU A 224 38.82 -47.47 -10.60
CA GLU A 224 38.51 -48.81 -10.13
C GLU A 224 38.27 -48.76 -8.63
N SER A 225 37.08 -49.18 -8.24
CA SER A 225 36.67 -49.24 -6.84
C SER A 225 37.79 -49.90 -6.06
N PRO A 226 38.39 -49.23 -5.05
CA PRO A 226 39.49 -49.82 -4.29
C PRO A 226 39.00 -51.15 -3.75
N THR A 227 39.61 -52.21 -4.27
CA THR A 227 39.29 -53.59 -3.98
C THR A 227 39.28 -53.77 -2.48
N ASN A 228 38.12 -54.10 -1.92
CA ASN A 228 37.89 -54.69 -0.60
C ASN A 228 39.14 -54.70 0.31
N ARG A 229 39.48 -53.57 0.92
CA ARG A 229 40.16 -53.64 2.21
C ARG A 229 39.09 -54.03 3.20
N SER A 230 39.12 -55.30 3.57
CA SER A 230 38.45 -55.84 4.75
C SER A 230 38.73 -54.92 5.93
N PHE A 231 37.74 -54.10 6.27
CA PHE A 231 37.72 -53.45 7.56
C PHE A 231 37.56 -54.57 8.61
N PRO A 232 38.38 -54.57 9.67
CA PRO A 232 38.19 -55.49 10.79
C PRO A 232 36.76 -55.32 11.29
N THR A 233 36.12 -56.48 11.46
CA THR A 233 34.77 -56.62 11.97
C THR A 233 34.63 -55.78 13.24
N ALA A 234 33.72 -54.80 13.21
CA ALA A 234 33.39 -54.02 14.40
C ALA A 234 33.00 -54.98 15.53
N PRO A 235 33.46 -54.73 16.77
CA PRO A 235 33.07 -55.55 17.91
C PRO A 235 31.55 -55.50 18.04
N LYS A 236 30.94 -56.67 18.24
CA LYS A 236 29.54 -56.80 18.62
C LYS A 236 29.33 -55.97 19.88
N GLN A 237 28.56 -54.90 19.76
CA GLN A 237 28.07 -54.14 20.89
C GLN A 237 26.88 -54.93 21.46
N ASP A 238 27.14 -55.59 22.58
CA ASP A 238 26.14 -56.22 23.42
C ASP A 238 25.17 -55.16 23.95
N ASP A 239 23.89 -55.50 23.81
CA ASP A 239 22.78 -55.32 24.73
C ASP A 239 22.69 -54.06 25.62
N LYS A 240 21.50 -53.43 25.50
CA LYS A 240 20.84 -52.54 26.47
C LYS A 240 21.53 -51.21 26.74
N ASP A 241 21.15 -50.21 25.96
CA ASP A 241 21.21 -48.84 26.41
C ASP A 241 19.88 -48.15 26.14
N ASP A 242 19.37 -47.51 27.18
CA ASP A 242 18.00 -47.06 27.33
C ASP A 242 17.80 -45.77 26.53
N GLY A 243 17.67 -45.87 25.20
CA GLY A 243 17.10 -44.83 24.33
C GLY A 243 17.62 -43.40 24.52
N LYS A 244 18.87 -43.22 24.98
CA LYS A 244 19.45 -41.90 25.23
C LYS A 244 20.15 -41.41 23.97
N VAL A 245 19.54 -40.44 23.30
CA VAL A 245 20.13 -39.75 22.16
C VAL A 245 20.98 -38.61 22.70
N ILE A 246 22.31 -38.74 22.64
CA ILE A 246 23.24 -37.67 22.96
C ILE A 246 23.55 -36.92 21.66
N ILE A 247 23.26 -35.61 21.64
CA ILE A 247 23.58 -34.72 20.53
C ILE A 247 24.65 -33.75 21.03
N GLU A 248 25.89 -33.94 20.61
CA GLU A 248 26.96 -32.97 20.84
C GLU A 248 26.85 -31.82 19.84
N VAL A 249 26.82 -30.58 20.34
CA VAL A 249 26.80 -29.37 19.52
C VAL A 249 27.98 -28.51 19.92
N THR A 250 28.98 -28.42 19.04
CA THR A 250 30.13 -27.52 19.22
C THR A 250 29.79 -26.15 18.63
N SER A 251 29.61 -25.13 19.48
CA SER A 251 29.40 -23.74 19.05
C SER A 251 30.56 -22.88 19.50
N GLN A 252 31.05 -22.01 18.61
CA GLN A 252 32.22 -21.15 18.86
C GLN A 252 31.86 -19.81 19.53
N LYS A 253 30.57 -19.54 19.79
CA LYS A 253 30.09 -18.33 20.48
C LYS A 253 28.88 -18.65 21.36
N MET A 254 28.97 -18.26 22.63
CA MET A 254 27.96 -18.53 23.67
C MET A 254 26.59 -17.91 23.34
N ASP A 255 26.56 -16.69 22.80
CA ASP A 255 25.29 -15.97 22.56
C ASP A 255 24.42 -16.63 21.48
N ASP A 256 25.02 -17.31 20.51
CA ASP A 256 24.30 -18.04 19.45
C ASP A 256 23.82 -19.43 19.92
N ALA A 257 24.43 -19.97 20.99
CA ALA A 257 24.10 -21.29 21.52
C ALA A 257 22.75 -21.27 22.24
N GLU A 258 22.43 -20.23 23.02
CA GLU A 258 21.15 -20.14 23.74
C GLU A 258 19.95 -20.04 22.78
N GLU A 259 20.03 -19.20 21.74
CA GLU A 259 18.94 -19.08 20.75
C GLU A 259 18.74 -20.38 19.95
N PHE A 260 19.84 -21.07 19.63
CA PHE A 260 19.79 -22.36 18.97
C PHE A 260 19.13 -23.42 19.87
N MET A 261 19.49 -23.44 21.16
CA MET A 261 18.94 -24.37 22.14
C MET A 261 17.44 -24.18 22.35
N ASP A 262 16.96 -22.94 22.41
CA ASP A 262 15.52 -22.65 22.50
C ASP A 262 14.75 -23.14 21.27
N LYS A 263 15.33 -23.00 20.07
CA LYS A 263 14.74 -23.52 18.82
C LYS A 263 14.71 -25.04 18.79
N VAL A 264 15.76 -25.72 19.27
CA VAL A 264 15.81 -27.19 19.33
C VAL A 264 14.77 -27.71 20.31
N LYS A 265 14.69 -27.12 21.52
CA LYS A 265 13.73 -27.52 22.56
C LYS A 265 12.28 -27.40 22.11
N SER A 266 11.93 -26.25 21.51
CA SER A 266 10.62 -26.00 20.88
C SER A 266 10.23 -27.05 19.83
N ARG A 267 11.22 -27.53 19.06
CA ARG A 267 10.99 -28.52 18.01
C ARG A 267 10.84 -29.93 18.57
N VAL A 268 11.60 -30.28 19.61
CA VAL A 268 11.50 -31.56 20.31
C VAL A 268 10.17 -31.66 21.07
N ASP A 269 9.74 -30.60 21.76
CA ASP A 269 8.45 -30.56 22.47
C ASP A 269 7.25 -30.76 21.53
N ARG A 270 7.36 -30.29 20.28
CA ARG A 270 6.35 -30.54 19.24
C ARG A 270 6.33 -31.98 18.73
N MET A 271 7.43 -32.72 18.85
CA MET A 271 7.54 -34.10 18.37
C MET A 271 7.16 -35.13 19.46
N ASN A 272 7.34 -34.79 20.74
CA ASN A 272 7.07 -35.70 21.86
C ASN A 272 5.64 -35.59 22.38
N GLY A 273 4.70 -36.14 21.63
CA GLY A 273 3.30 -36.28 22.04
C GLY A 273 3.01 -37.37 23.09
N ASN A 274 4.00 -38.05 23.69
CA ASN A 274 3.85 -38.92 24.89
C ASN A 274 5.12 -39.66 25.38
N GLY A 275 6.34 -39.23 25.03
CA GLY A 275 7.59 -39.87 25.47
C GLY A 275 8.51 -38.88 26.19
N HIS A 276 8.99 -39.23 27.38
CA HIS A 276 9.99 -38.45 28.11
C HIS A 276 11.36 -38.69 27.46
N VAL A 277 11.95 -37.67 26.84
CA VAL A 277 13.30 -37.71 26.28
C VAL A 277 14.15 -36.71 27.07
N ASP A 278 15.11 -37.22 27.84
CA ASP A 278 16.09 -36.41 28.55
C ASP A 278 17.26 -36.09 27.63
N ILE A 279 17.39 -34.81 27.26
CA ILE A 279 18.53 -34.29 26.49
C ILE A 279 19.51 -33.65 27.48
N ASN A 280 20.67 -34.27 27.67
CA ASN A 280 21.81 -33.64 28.34
C ASN A 280 22.69 -32.99 27.28
N VAL A 281 23.02 -31.72 27.47
CA VAL A 281 23.97 -30.98 26.63
C VAL A 281 25.15 -30.60 27.51
N ASP A 282 26.31 -31.16 27.19
CA ASP A 282 27.57 -30.73 27.78
C ASP A 282 28.19 -29.66 26.87
N VAL A 283 28.48 -28.49 27.44
CA VAL A 283 29.22 -27.42 26.78
C VAL A 283 30.68 -27.61 27.14
N ILE A 284 31.52 -27.90 26.14
CA ILE A 284 32.96 -27.99 26.30
C ILE A 284 33.54 -26.63 25.91
N ASP A 285 33.98 -25.86 26.90
CA ASP A 285 34.73 -24.62 26.68
C ASP A 285 36.17 -24.99 26.31
N ASP A 286 36.55 -24.80 25.04
CA ASP A 286 37.91 -24.98 24.54
C ASP A 286 38.82 -23.78 24.90
N ASP A 287 38.84 -23.39 26.18
CA ASP A 287 39.73 -22.33 26.72
C ASP A 287 40.76 -22.92 27.71
N GLU A 288 41.44 -24.02 27.34
CA GLU A 288 42.72 -24.41 27.96
C GLU A 288 43.73 -24.87 26.89
N GLU A 289 44.71 -23.99 26.63
CA GLU A 289 46.03 -24.11 25.93
C GLU A 289 46.14 -24.62 24.47
#